data_AF-A0A967GW68-F1
#
_entry.id   AF-A0A967GW68-F1
#
_cell.length_a   1.000
_cell.length_b   1.000
_cell.length_c   1.000
_cell.angle_alpha   90.00
_cell.angle_beta   90.00
_cell.angle_gamma   90.00
#
_symmetry.space_group_name_H-M   'P 1'
#
loop_
_entity.id
_entity.type
_entity.pdbx_description
1 polymer ?
#
loop_
_entity_poly.entity_id
_entity_poly.type
_entity_poly.pdbx_seq_one_letter_code
_entity_poly.pdbx_strand_id
1 'polypeptide(L)'
;EDTRVKSVYFHPDMMARTVILDPEVTTETPDWLWGASGMRAMDHAIEAIWASPPHPITTQLALEAARELVECLPASRDPKALDLRLRCQHAAW
;
A
#
# COMPACT_ATOMS: atom_id res chain seq x y z
N GLU A 1 -7.09 -24.20 10.09
CA GLU A 1 -8.08 -23.92 9.03
C GLU A 1 -9.51 -24.26 9.43
N ASP A 2 -9.71 -25.09 10.46
CA ASP A 2 -10.99 -25.66 10.87
C ASP A 2 -12.13 -24.66 11.12
N THR A 3 -11.83 -23.45 11.59
CA THR A 3 -12.85 -22.42 11.86
C THR A 3 -13.21 -21.56 10.65
N ARG A 4 -12.39 -21.54 9.59
CA ARG A 4 -12.50 -20.61 8.45
C ARG A 4 -12.58 -19.13 8.84
N VAL A 5 -12.09 -18.76 10.03
CA VAL A 5 -12.05 -17.37 10.52
C VAL A 5 -10.65 -16.80 10.30
N LYS A 6 -10.57 -15.59 9.74
CA LYS A 6 -9.32 -14.81 9.65
C LYS A 6 -9.11 -14.05 10.94
N SER A 7 -8.11 -14.45 11.73
CA SER A 7 -7.71 -13.75 12.96
C SER A 7 -6.59 -12.75 12.69
N VAL A 8 -6.54 -11.68 13.48
CA VAL A 8 -5.49 -10.66 13.42
C VAL A 8 -4.74 -10.65 14.76
N TYR A 9 -3.41 -10.64 14.71
CA TYR A 9 -2.53 -10.66 15.87
C TYR A 9 -1.54 -9.50 15.78
N PHE A 10 -1.25 -8.88 16.93
CA PHE A 10 -0.35 -7.75 17.02
C PHE A 10 0.63 -7.96 18.18
N HIS A 11 1.91 -7.79 17.90
CA HIS A 11 2.98 -7.69 18.89
C HIS A 11 4.07 -6.77 18.33
N PRO A 12 4.70 -5.88 19.12
CA PRO A 12 5.73 -4.96 18.60
C PRO A 12 6.87 -5.67 17.86
N ASP A 13 7.28 -6.84 18.34
CA ASP A 13 8.34 -7.65 17.70
C ASP A 13 7.92 -8.37 16.41
N MET A 14 6.64 -8.30 16.01
CA MET A 14 6.18 -8.80 14.70
C MET A 14 6.41 -7.80 13.57
N MET A 15 6.78 -6.55 13.88
CA MET A 15 7.10 -5.56 12.85
C MET A 15 8.41 -5.93 12.14
N ALA A 16 8.43 -5.73 10.82
CA ALA A 16 9.65 -5.93 10.04
C ALA A 16 10.75 -4.98 10.53
N ARG A 17 11.96 -5.50 10.76
CA ARG A 17 13.13 -4.67 11.13
C ARG A 17 13.67 -3.85 9.95
N THR A 18 13.36 -4.25 8.73
CA THR A 18 13.82 -3.61 7.50
C THR A 18 12.79 -3.85 6.40
N VAL A 19 12.49 -2.80 5.64
CA VAL A 19 11.62 -2.84 4.45
C VAL A 19 12.47 -2.40 3.26
N ILE A 20 12.43 -3.17 2.18
CA ILE A 20 13.13 -2.88 0.92
C ILE A 20 12.07 -2.71 -0.16
N LEU A 21 12.01 -1.53 -0.76
CA LEU A 21 11.09 -1.20 -1.85
C LEU A 21 11.90 -1.15 -3.14
N ASP A 22 11.88 -2.26 -3.87
CA ASP A 22 12.52 -2.38 -5.18
C ASP A 22 11.43 -2.48 -6.26
N PRO A 23 11.33 -1.55 -7.22
CA PRO A 23 10.33 -1.63 -8.27
C PRO A 23 10.65 -2.73 -9.29
N GLU A 24 11.90 -3.16 -9.45
CA GLU A 24 12.29 -4.21 -10.41
C GLU A 24 11.68 -5.57 -10.02
N VAL A 25 11.58 -5.89 -8.73
CA VAL A 25 10.96 -7.16 -8.29
C VAL A 25 9.45 -7.22 -8.55
N THR A 26 8.84 -6.10 -8.94
CA THR A 26 7.41 -6.04 -9.23
C THR A 26 7.08 -6.33 -10.69
N THR A 27 8.05 -6.36 -11.62
CA THR A 27 7.81 -6.44 -13.09
C THR A 27 6.97 -7.64 -13.50
N GLU A 28 7.12 -8.77 -12.78
CA GLU A 28 6.39 -10.02 -13.04
C GLU A 28 4.99 -10.05 -12.38
N THR A 29 4.60 -9.02 -11.63
CA THR A 29 3.27 -8.93 -11.00
C THR A 29 2.21 -8.79 -12.09
N PRO A 30 1.25 -9.73 -12.20
CA PRO A 30 0.16 -9.61 -13.16
C PRO A 30 -0.60 -8.30 -12.97
N ASP A 31 -0.97 -7.66 -14.07
CA ASP A 31 -1.63 -6.35 -14.08
C ASP A 31 -2.89 -6.30 -13.18
N TRP A 32 -3.71 -7.35 -13.20
CA TRP A 32 -4.90 -7.45 -12.34
C TRP A 32 -4.54 -7.45 -10.84
N LEU A 33 -3.44 -8.11 -10.46
CA LEU A 33 -2.98 -8.20 -9.08
C LEU A 33 -2.33 -6.90 -8.65
N TRP A 34 -1.54 -6.27 -9.51
CA TRP A 34 -0.95 -4.96 -9.27
C TRP A 34 -2.03 -3.90 -9.02
N GLY A 35 -3.03 -3.83 -9.90
CA GLY A 35 -4.16 -2.91 -9.75
C GLY A 35 -4.96 -3.17 -8.47
N ALA A 36 -5.29 -4.43 -8.17
CA ALA A 36 -6.05 -4.78 -6.97
C ALA A 36 -5.29 -4.45 -5.67
N SER A 37 -3.98 -4.73 -5.63
CA SER A 37 -3.13 -4.38 -4.49
C SER A 37 -3.02 -2.87 -4.30
N GLY A 38 -2.88 -2.10 -5.38
CA GLY A 38 -2.87 -0.63 -5.33
C GLY A 38 -4.19 -0.04 -4.84
N MET A 39 -5.33 -0.62 -5.26
CA MET A 39 -6.64 -0.22 -4.74
C MET A 39 -6.82 -0.55 -3.26
N ARG A 40 -6.19 -1.62 -2.76
CA ARG A 40 -6.17 -1.93 -1.32
C ARG A 40 -5.32 -0.96 -0.52
N ALA A 41 -4.21 -0.47 -1.09
CA ALA A 41 -3.45 0.61 -0.47
C ALA A 41 -4.27 1.91 -0.37
N MET A 42 -5.06 2.22 -1.41
CA MET A 42 -6.00 3.35 -1.39
C MET A 42 -7.06 3.21 -0.28
N ASP A 43 -7.63 2.02 -0.14
CA ASP A 43 -8.59 1.70 0.92
C ASP A 43 -7.99 1.99 2.32
N HIS A 44 -6.79 1.47 2.61
CA HIS A 44 -6.11 1.74 3.87
C HIS A 44 -5.83 3.24 4.09
N ALA A 45 -5.46 3.99 3.04
CA ALA A 45 -5.25 5.43 3.15
C ALA A 45 -6.57 6.15 3.53
N ILE A 46 -7.69 5.79 2.90
CA ILE A 46 -9.00 6.36 3.21
C ILE A 46 -9.42 6.02 4.64
N GLU A 47 -9.25 4.78 5.07
CA GLU A 47 -9.54 4.36 6.46
C GLU A 47 -8.70 5.15 7.47
N ALA A 48 -7.41 5.37 7.20
CA ALA A 48 -6.51 6.11 8.06
C ALA A 48 -6.83 7.62 8.13
N ILE A 49 -7.33 8.22 7.02
CA ILE A 49 -7.83 9.60 7.02
C ILE A 49 -9.05 9.72 7.92
N TRP A 50 -9.93 8.72 7.91
CA TRP A 50 -11.20 8.73 8.65
C TRP A 50 -11.12 8.08 10.05
N ALA A 51 -9.93 7.71 10.50
CA ALA A 51 -9.72 7.07 11.79
C ALA A 51 -10.16 7.97 12.96
N SER A 52 -10.74 7.37 14.00
CA SER A 52 -11.21 8.07 15.20
C SER A 52 -10.61 7.46 16.48
N PRO A 53 -9.90 8.24 17.32
CA PRO A 53 -9.55 9.65 17.10
C PRO A 53 -8.50 9.80 15.98
N PRO A 54 -8.49 10.93 15.24
CA PRO A 54 -7.47 11.16 14.23
C PRO A 54 -6.09 11.36 14.86
N HIS A 55 -5.04 10.84 14.22
CA HIS A 55 -3.66 11.08 14.62
C HIS A 55 -2.96 11.95 13.55
N PRO A 56 -2.52 13.18 13.87
CA PRO A 56 -2.07 14.16 12.87
C PRO A 56 -1.01 13.62 11.89
N ILE A 57 -0.07 12.81 12.39
CA ILE A 57 0.99 12.22 11.55
C ILE A 57 0.40 11.21 10.55
N THR A 58 -0.46 10.29 11.00
CA THR A 58 -0.99 9.24 10.12
C THR A 58 -2.00 9.81 9.14
N THR A 59 -2.80 10.79 9.56
CA THR A 59 -3.73 11.50 8.68
C THR A 59 -3.00 12.21 7.54
N GLN A 60 -1.89 12.91 7.83
CA GLN A 60 -1.12 13.60 6.79
C GLN A 60 -0.46 12.61 5.82
N LEU A 61 0.15 11.55 6.34
CA LEU A 61 0.77 10.50 5.50
C LEU A 61 -0.27 9.82 4.61
N ALA A 62 -1.46 9.54 5.15
CA ALA A 62 -2.54 8.91 4.40
C ALA A 62 -3.11 9.81 3.29
N LEU A 63 -3.23 11.12 3.53
CA LEU A 63 -3.63 12.09 2.49
C LEU A 63 -2.63 12.12 1.33
N GLU A 64 -1.33 12.11 1.64
CA GLU A 64 -0.28 12.11 0.64
C GLU A 64 -0.24 10.78 -0.14
N ALA A 65 -0.38 9.65 0.57
CA ALA A 65 -0.50 8.32 -0.04
C ALA A 65 -1.68 8.25 -1.01
N ALA A 66 -2.85 8.72 -0.61
CA ALA A 66 -4.03 8.75 -1.46
C ALA A 66 -3.80 9.61 -2.72
N ARG A 67 -3.19 10.79 -2.57
CA ARG A 67 -2.85 11.67 -3.71
C ARG A 67 -1.90 10.96 -4.70
N GLU A 68 -0.81 10.39 -4.19
CA GLU A 68 0.19 9.68 -4.99
C GLU A 68 -0.41 8.46 -5.71
N LEU A 69 -1.27 7.68 -5.04
CA LEU A 69 -1.93 6.53 -5.65
C LEU A 69 -2.89 6.95 -6.77
N VAL A 70 -3.66 8.04 -6.61
CA VAL A 70 -4.52 8.55 -7.69
C VAL A 70 -3.70 8.95 -8.92
N GLU A 71 -2.56 9.59 -8.71
CA GLU A 71 -1.69 10.07 -9.79
C GLU A 71 -0.94 8.94 -10.49
N CYS A 72 -0.37 8.00 -9.72
CA CYS A 72 0.59 7.03 -10.24
C CYS A 72 -0.02 5.69 -10.60
N LEU A 73 -1.02 5.21 -9.85
CA LEU A 73 -1.51 3.83 -9.98
C LEU A 73 -1.95 3.49 -11.41
N PRO A 74 -2.70 4.34 -12.15
CA PRO A 74 -3.13 4.01 -13.51
C PRO A 74 -1.97 3.74 -14.47
N ALA A 75 -0.93 4.58 -14.44
CA ALA A 75 0.22 4.48 -15.34
C ALA A 75 1.27 3.46 -14.87
N SER A 76 1.36 3.20 -13.56
CA SER A 76 2.23 2.15 -12.98
C SER A 76 1.84 0.71 -13.37
N ARG A 77 0.67 0.55 -14.02
CA ARG A 77 0.23 -0.73 -14.60
C ARG A 77 1.13 -1.19 -15.75
N ASP A 78 1.86 -0.28 -16.39
CA ASP A 78 2.99 -0.66 -17.24
C ASP A 78 4.15 -1.18 -16.36
N PRO A 79 4.55 -2.46 -16.50
CA PRO A 79 5.64 -3.02 -15.71
C PRO A 79 6.99 -2.30 -15.89
N LYS A 80 7.16 -1.56 -16.99
CA LYS A 80 8.38 -0.81 -17.29
C LYS A 80 8.41 0.59 -16.67
N ALA A 81 7.30 1.06 -16.11
CA ALA A 81 7.20 2.36 -15.46
C ALA A 81 7.78 2.31 -14.03
N LEU A 82 9.06 1.96 -13.90
CA LEU A 82 9.72 1.67 -12.62
C LEU A 82 9.60 2.81 -11.61
N ASP A 83 9.74 4.07 -12.05
CA ASP A 83 9.59 5.25 -11.19
C ASP A 83 8.18 5.34 -10.59
N LEU A 84 7.14 5.07 -11.40
CA LEU A 84 5.76 5.09 -10.94
C LEU A 84 5.45 3.91 -10.03
N ARG A 85 6.06 2.74 -10.29
CA ARG A 85 5.92 1.57 -9.43
C ARG A 85 6.58 1.79 -8.06
N LEU A 86 7.73 2.46 -8.02
CA LEU A 86 8.37 2.88 -6.77
C LEU A 86 7.51 3.91 -6.01
N ARG A 87 6.93 4.90 -6.71
CA ARG A 87 5.98 5.85 -6.09
C ARG A 87 4.77 5.12 -5.49
N CYS A 88 4.20 4.14 -6.20
CA CYS A 88 3.13 3.31 -5.65
C CYS A 88 3.57 2.45 -4.45
N GLN A 89 4.78 1.88 -4.46
CA GLN A 89 5.32 1.15 -3.31
C GLN A 89 5.50 2.05 -2.09
N HIS A 90 6.01 3.27 -2.29
CA HIS A 90 6.13 4.28 -1.23
C HIS A 90 4.79 4.71 -0.67
N ALA A 91 3.80 4.97 -1.53
CA ALA A 91 2.47 5.37 -1.12
C ALA A 91 1.69 4.25 -0.42
N ALA A 92 2.03 2.99 -0.68
CA ALA A 92 1.41 1.84 -0.04
C ALA A 92 1.98 1.47 1.34
N TRP A 93 3.09 2.10 1.75
CA TRP A 93 3.79 1.85 3.02
C TRP A 93 3.58 2.99 4.01
#